data_AF-A0A2J4GA70-F1
#
_entry.id   AF-A0A2J4GA70-F1
#
_cell.length_a   1.000
_cell.length_b   1.000
_cell.length_c   1.000
_cell.angle_alpha   90.00
_cell.angle_beta   90.00
_cell.angle_gamma   90.00
#
_symmetry.space_group_name_H-M   'P 1'
#
loop_
_entity.id
_entity.type
_entity.pdbx_description
1 polymer ?
#
loop_
_entity_poly.entity_id
_entity_poly.type
_entity_poly.pdbx_seq_one_letter_code
_entity_poly.pdbx_strand_id
1 'polypeptide(L)'
;MTGKAQVKRRVTWAHIVSFVLATAIAYVLAVLSSLIFPVLGAPGVSALYVATAVYVPLGVWMGMWGALAGYFSCFFLGLYPSGYTVIQSAIWSFADFIEAFIPALIFRLLRVDPNFAVKRGKAAKLFPVFVSLGSIILILGIVVQVLWGALGEPFTTFYVGSVYTGLALAVVGIVLGLLVGDAKTWGAYTAGIILTALLSGIWGAGTLTVFNFPPPLPAELFWPVFTGWVIGDLIVLSVLSTPILTALTPIFKRTGLYVEGWWS
;
A
#
# COMPACT_ATOMS: atom_id res chain seq x y z
N MET A 1 14.05 -0.11 35.11
CA MET A 1 14.14 0.47 33.75
C MET A 1 15.51 0.14 33.20
N THR A 2 15.64 -0.95 32.45
CA THR A 2 16.89 -1.34 31.81
C THR A 2 16.80 -1.00 30.34
N GLY A 3 17.44 0.10 29.94
CA GLY A 3 17.62 0.45 28.54
C GLY A 3 18.44 -0.65 27.87
N LYS A 4 17.82 -1.45 27.01
CA LYS A 4 18.57 -2.30 26.09
C LYS A 4 19.46 -1.36 25.27
N ALA A 5 20.76 -1.55 25.36
CA ALA A 5 21.70 -0.86 24.47
C ALA A 5 21.25 -1.13 23.03
N GLN A 6 20.79 -0.10 22.32
CA GLN A 6 20.48 -0.21 20.90
C GLN A 6 21.80 -0.48 20.18
N VAL A 7 22.03 -1.75 19.84
CA VAL A 7 23.08 -2.11 18.89
C VAL A 7 22.68 -1.48 17.59
N LYS A 8 23.28 -0.33 17.26
CA LYS A 8 23.07 0.38 16.01
C LYS A 8 23.54 -0.54 14.89
N ARG A 9 22.62 -1.30 14.30
CA ARG A 9 22.92 -2.15 13.15
C ARG A 9 23.38 -1.22 12.03
N ARG A 10 24.33 -1.67 11.22
CA ARG A 10 24.75 -0.91 10.03
C ARG A 10 23.83 -1.28 8.88
N VAL A 11 23.66 -0.35 7.93
CA VAL A 11 23.05 -0.67 6.63
C VAL A 11 23.82 -1.83 6.00
N THR A 12 23.08 -2.84 5.52
CA THR A 12 23.65 -4.01 4.87
C THR A 12 23.21 -4.10 3.41
N TRP A 13 23.90 -4.91 2.62
CA TRP A 13 23.50 -5.23 1.25
C TRP A 13 22.06 -5.74 1.14
N ALA A 14 21.58 -6.48 2.14
CA ALA A 14 20.22 -6.97 2.16
C ALA A 14 19.19 -5.82 2.14
N HIS A 15 19.46 -4.71 2.84
CA HIS A 15 18.57 -3.54 2.82
C HIS A 15 18.52 -2.90 1.43
N ILE A 16 19.69 -2.71 0.81
CA ILE A 16 19.82 -2.11 -0.52
C ILE A 16 19.13 -2.99 -1.57
N VAL A 17 19.38 -4.30 -1.54
CA VAL A 17 18.79 -5.26 -2.48
C VAL A 17 17.27 -5.33 -2.30
N SER A 18 16.77 -5.41 -1.06
CA SER A 18 15.33 -5.39 -0.80
C SER A 18 14.66 -4.10 -1.28
N PHE A 19 15.30 -2.94 -1.08
CA PHE A 19 14.83 -1.65 -1.60
C PHE A 19 14.77 -1.63 -3.13
N VAL A 20 15.84 -2.04 -3.82
CA VAL A 20 15.88 -2.04 -5.29
C VAL A 20 14.83 -2.99 -5.87
N LEU A 21 14.72 -4.21 -5.33
CA LEU A 21 13.73 -5.19 -5.77
C LEU A 21 12.31 -4.69 -5.53
N ALA A 22 12.03 -4.12 -4.36
CA ALA A 22 10.71 -3.58 -4.06
C ALA A 22 10.36 -2.40 -4.99
N THR A 23 11.31 -1.52 -5.28
CA THR A 23 11.13 -0.41 -6.23
C THR A 23 10.78 -0.93 -7.62
N ALA A 24 11.51 -1.93 -8.11
CA ALA A 24 11.28 -2.52 -9.43
C ALA A 24 9.94 -3.23 -9.53
N ILE A 25 9.59 -4.04 -8.52
CA ILE A 25 8.30 -4.75 -8.46
C ILE A 25 7.15 -3.75 -8.37
N ALA A 26 7.26 -2.76 -7.47
CA ALA A 26 6.26 -1.72 -7.29
C ALA A 26 6.04 -0.93 -8.60
N TYR A 27 7.11 -0.59 -9.31
CA TYR A 27 7.01 0.11 -10.60
C TYR A 27 6.23 -0.73 -11.62
N VAL A 28 6.56 -2.02 -11.78
CA VAL A 28 5.82 -2.88 -12.72
C VAL A 28 4.35 -2.99 -12.33
N LEU A 29 4.05 -3.19 -11.05
CA LEU A 29 2.68 -3.25 -10.56
C LEU A 29 1.93 -1.92 -10.72
N ALA A 30 2.63 -0.80 -10.56
CA ALA A 30 2.10 0.54 -10.72
C ALA A 30 1.69 0.79 -12.18
N VAL A 31 2.57 0.45 -13.12
CA VAL A 31 2.28 0.49 -14.56
C VAL A 31 1.06 -0.37 -14.88
N LEU A 32 1.05 -1.64 -14.47
CA LEU A 32 -0.08 -2.54 -14.71
C LEU A 32 -1.38 -1.98 -14.11
N SER A 33 -1.34 -1.48 -12.88
CA SER A 33 -2.51 -0.91 -12.20
C SER A 33 -3.06 0.31 -12.94
N SER A 34 -2.18 1.19 -13.43
CA SER A 34 -2.58 2.39 -14.19
C SER A 34 -3.17 2.06 -15.57
N LEU A 35 -2.79 0.93 -16.16
CA LEU A 35 -3.31 0.47 -17.44
C LEU A 35 -4.63 -0.28 -17.32
N ILE A 36 -4.79 -1.10 -16.27
CA ILE A 36 -5.97 -1.95 -16.07
C ILE A 36 -7.11 -1.18 -15.39
N PHE A 37 -6.77 -0.28 -14.45
CA PHE A 37 -7.74 0.47 -13.65
C PHE A 37 -7.53 1.99 -13.78
N PRO A 38 -7.52 2.55 -15.00
CA PRO A 38 -7.20 3.97 -15.18
C PRO A 38 -8.26 4.86 -14.53
N VAL A 39 -7.82 5.93 -13.89
CA VAL A 39 -8.71 7.04 -13.53
C VAL A 39 -8.84 7.97 -14.73
N LEU A 40 -10.07 8.14 -15.23
CA LEU A 40 -10.34 8.96 -16.41
C LEU A 40 -9.83 10.39 -16.20
N GLY A 41 -9.08 10.88 -17.17
CA GLY A 41 -8.51 12.23 -17.15
C GLY A 41 -7.22 12.38 -16.34
N ALA A 42 -6.70 11.33 -15.70
CA ALA A 42 -5.47 11.41 -14.90
C ALA A 42 -4.48 10.29 -15.28
N PRO A 43 -3.58 10.51 -16.26
CA PRO A 43 -2.60 9.51 -16.71
C PRO A 43 -1.75 8.95 -15.55
N GLY A 44 -1.52 7.64 -15.51
CA GLY A 44 -0.76 7.02 -14.42
C GLY A 44 -1.52 6.82 -13.11
N VAL A 45 -2.66 7.49 -12.90
CA VAL A 45 -3.47 7.29 -11.70
C VAL A 45 -4.33 6.04 -11.86
N SER A 46 -4.35 5.22 -10.81
CA SER A 46 -5.10 3.97 -10.78
C SER A 46 -6.16 3.98 -9.68
N ALA A 47 -7.37 3.48 -9.99
CA ALA A 47 -8.43 3.26 -9.01
C ALA A 47 -8.16 2.05 -8.11
N LEU A 48 -7.29 1.12 -8.52
CA LEU A 48 -6.79 0.02 -7.70
C LEU A 48 -5.28 -0.09 -7.87
N TYR A 49 -4.56 0.68 -7.06
CA TYR A 49 -3.13 0.81 -7.18
C TYR A 49 -2.40 -0.32 -6.42
N VAL A 50 -2.16 -1.46 -7.08
CA VAL A 50 -1.64 -2.69 -6.44
C VAL A 50 -0.19 -2.52 -5.93
N ALA A 51 0.55 -1.54 -6.45
CA ALA A 51 1.93 -1.27 -6.04
C ALA A 51 2.08 -0.97 -4.55
N THR A 52 1.09 -0.32 -3.94
CA THR A 52 1.06 0.05 -2.52
C THR A 52 1.17 -1.18 -1.62
N ALA A 53 0.66 -2.33 -2.07
CA ALA A 53 0.76 -3.61 -1.37
C ALA A 53 2.19 -4.10 -1.16
N VAL A 54 3.16 -3.57 -1.90
CA VAL A 54 4.57 -3.94 -1.79
C VAL A 54 5.33 -2.97 -0.89
N TYR A 55 5.33 -1.69 -1.25
CA TYR A 55 6.21 -0.72 -0.59
C TYR A 55 5.65 -0.22 0.75
N VAL A 56 4.33 -0.26 0.98
CA VAL A 56 3.75 0.15 2.28
C VAL A 56 4.10 -0.83 3.40
N PRO A 57 3.93 -2.16 3.24
CA PRO A 57 4.47 -3.12 4.20
C PRO A 57 5.97 -2.97 4.41
N LEU A 58 6.71 -2.71 3.33
CA LEU A 58 8.14 -2.45 3.42
C LEU A 58 8.47 -1.19 4.23
N GLY A 59 7.63 -0.15 4.18
CA GLY A 59 7.77 1.04 5.01
C GLY A 59 7.61 0.71 6.51
N VAL A 60 6.61 -0.11 6.84
CA VAL A 60 6.41 -0.60 8.22
C VAL A 60 7.65 -1.36 8.70
N TRP A 61 8.21 -2.25 7.87
CA TRP A 61 9.35 -3.08 8.27
C TRP A 61 10.70 -2.37 8.23
N MET A 62 10.96 -1.57 7.21
CA MET A 62 12.29 -1.03 6.86
C MET A 62 12.37 0.50 6.89
N GLY A 63 11.28 1.21 7.24
CA GLY A 63 11.30 2.67 7.39
C GLY A 63 11.51 3.38 6.06
N MET A 64 12.55 4.21 5.96
CA MET A 64 12.80 5.04 4.77
C MET A 64 13.07 4.22 3.52
N TRP A 65 13.57 2.99 3.65
CA TRP A 65 13.75 2.09 2.50
C TRP A 65 12.41 1.80 1.79
N GLY A 66 11.33 1.57 2.54
CA GLY A 66 10.01 1.36 1.94
C GLY A 66 9.41 2.65 1.37
N ALA A 67 9.54 3.76 2.10
CA ALA A 67 9.04 5.06 1.64
C ALA A 67 9.72 5.50 0.33
N LEU A 68 11.04 5.32 0.23
CA LEU A 68 11.77 5.60 -1.00
C LEU A 68 11.45 4.60 -2.11
N ALA A 69 11.15 3.33 -1.78
CA ALA A 69 10.74 2.37 -2.81
C ALA A 69 9.44 2.83 -3.48
N GLY A 70 8.47 3.29 -2.70
CA GLY A 70 7.25 3.93 -3.21
C GLY A 70 7.58 5.14 -4.08
N TYR A 71 8.33 6.11 -3.54
CA TYR A 71 8.74 7.31 -4.26
C TYR A 71 9.38 7.02 -5.62
N PHE A 72 10.44 6.20 -5.66
CA PHE A 72 11.15 5.93 -6.92
C PHE A 72 10.32 5.12 -7.90
N SER A 73 9.46 4.20 -7.41
CA SER A 73 8.57 3.45 -8.28
C SER A 73 7.55 4.36 -8.98
N CYS A 74 6.95 5.29 -8.22
CA CYS A 74 6.05 6.31 -8.74
C CYS A 74 6.76 7.31 -9.65
N PHE A 75 8.02 7.63 -9.34
CA PHE A 75 8.81 8.54 -10.15
C PHE A 75 9.04 7.98 -11.55
N PHE A 76 9.38 6.69 -11.64
CA PHE A 76 9.52 6.03 -12.92
C PHE A 76 8.17 5.86 -13.63
N LEU A 77 7.09 5.54 -12.90
CA LEU A 77 5.73 5.52 -13.46
C LEU A 77 5.36 6.84 -14.12
N GLY A 78 5.58 7.95 -13.39
CA GLY A 78 5.27 9.29 -13.84
C GLY A 78 6.02 9.64 -15.13
N LEU A 79 7.30 9.27 -15.22
CA LEU A 79 8.07 9.43 -16.46
C LEU A 79 7.55 8.53 -17.58
N TYR A 80 7.33 7.25 -17.28
CA TYR A 80 6.83 6.26 -18.24
C TYR A 80 5.95 5.21 -17.55
N PRO A 81 4.74 4.93 -18.08
CA PRO A 81 4.19 5.44 -19.34
C PRO A 81 3.44 6.77 -19.23
N SER A 82 3.38 7.41 -18.05
CA SER A 82 2.49 8.56 -17.84
C SER A 82 2.92 9.85 -18.57
N GLY A 83 4.18 9.96 -18.96
CA GLY A 83 4.67 11.06 -19.80
C GLY A 83 4.84 12.40 -19.07
N TYR A 84 4.90 12.38 -17.73
CA TYR A 84 5.21 13.56 -16.93
C TYR A 84 6.64 14.01 -17.14
N THR A 85 6.86 15.33 -17.04
CA THR A 85 8.23 15.86 -16.95
C THR A 85 8.92 15.36 -15.68
N VAL A 86 10.24 15.43 -15.66
CA VAL A 86 11.05 15.09 -14.47
C VAL A 86 10.60 15.83 -13.22
N ILE A 87 10.25 17.11 -13.34
CA ILE A 87 9.84 17.94 -12.20
C ILE A 87 8.45 17.51 -11.71
N GLN A 88 7.50 17.32 -12.64
CA GLN A 88 6.15 16.85 -12.29
C GLN A 88 6.21 15.50 -11.59
N SER A 89 6.95 14.55 -12.18
CA SER A 89 7.10 13.22 -11.59
C SER A 89 7.71 13.30 -10.20
N ALA A 90 8.80 14.07 -10.02
CA ALA A 90 9.45 14.24 -8.72
C ALA A 90 8.50 14.79 -7.63
N ILE A 91 7.63 15.75 -7.99
CA ILE A 91 6.65 16.30 -7.05
C ILE A 91 5.52 15.30 -6.77
N TRP A 92 4.97 14.68 -7.82
CA TRP A 92 3.83 13.78 -7.72
C TRP A 92 4.17 12.50 -6.94
N SER A 93 5.39 11.97 -7.09
CA SER A 93 5.86 10.75 -6.42
C SER A 93 5.93 10.83 -4.90
N PHE A 94 5.81 12.03 -4.32
CA PHE A 94 5.61 12.15 -2.89
C PHE A 94 4.27 11.54 -2.41
N ALA A 95 3.29 11.31 -3.30
CA ALA A 95 2.09 10.56 -2.96
C ALA A 95 2.47 9.15 -2.43
N ASP A 96 3.13 8.32 -3.24
CA ASP A 96 3.59 6.98 -2.85
C ASP A 96 4.60 7.00 -1.69
N PHE A 97 5.42 8.06 -1.59
CA PHE A 97 6.28 8.25 -0.43
C PHE A 97 5.46 8.36 0.85
N ILE A 98 4.45 9.24 0.86
CA ILE A 98 3.55 9.47 2.00
C ILE A 98 2.86 8.16 2.37
N GLU A 99 2.43 7.38 1.38
CA GLU A 99 1.72 6.13 1.60
C GLU A 99 2.49 5.12 2.45
N ALA A 100 3.79 4.96 2.20
CA ALA A 100 4.65 4.10 3.01
C ALA A 100 5.18 4.80 4.27
N PHE A 101 5.40 6.11 4.20
CA PHE A 101 5.99 6.88 5.29
C PHE A 101 5.04 7.01 6.48
N ILE A 102 3.76 7.26 6.27
CA ILE A 102 2.80 7.50 7.36
C ILE A 102 2.63 6.27 8.28
N PRO A 103 2.41 5.04 7.78
CA PRO A 103 2.36 3.85 8.62
C PRO A 103 3.71 3.62 9.33
N ALA A 104 4.82 3.78 8.61
CA ALA A 104 6.16 3.66 9.18
C ALA A 104 6.39 4.65 10.34
N LEU A 105 5.92 5.89 10.17
CA LEU A 105 5.98 6.95 11.17
C LEU A 105 5.11 6.62 12.38
N ILE A 106 3.86 6.18 12.18
CA ILE A 106 2.93 5.85 13.27
C ILE A 106 3.50 4.73 14.15
N PHE A 107 3.99 3.64 13.56
CA PHE A 107 4.59 2.53 14.32
C PHE A 107 5.78 3.01 15.17
N ARG A 108 6.61 3.91 14.64
CA ARG A 108 7.79 4.45 15.33
C ARG A 108 7.45 5.49 16.39
N LEU A 109 6.54 6.43 16.10
CA LEU A 109 6.08 7.45 17.05
C LEU A 109 5.38 6.81 18.25
N LEU A 110 4.52 5.83 18.01
CA LEU A 110 3.81 5.11 19.06
C LEU A 110 4.67 4.03 19.74
N ARG A 111 5.90 3.80 19.26
CA ARG A 111 6.82 2.75 19.73
C ARG A 111 6.14 1.38 19.78
N VAL A 112 5.34 1.09 18.75
CA VAL A 112 4.61 -0.17 18.61
C VAL A 112 5.49 -1.12 17.81
N ASP A 113 5.80 -2.27 18.41
CA ASP A 113 6.49 -3.34 17.71
C ASP A 113 5.50 -4.06 16.77
N PRO A 114 5.69 -4.08 15.43
CA PRO A 114 4.75 -4.71 14.51
C PRO A 114 4.59 -6.20 14.82
N ASN A 115 3.50 -6.57 15.46
CA ASN A 115 3.20 -7.96 15.80
C ASN A 115 1.76 -8.30 15.45
N PHE A 116 1.59 -8.77 14.21
CA PHE A 116 0.28 -9.13 13.67
C PHE A 116 -0.17 -10.55 14.07
N ALA A 117 0.51 -11.19 15.02
CA ALA A 117 0.09 -12.49 15.54
C ALA A 117 -1.22 -12.38 16.33
N VAL A 118 -2.06 -13.40 16.18
CA VAL A 118 -3.35 -13.48 16.89
C VAL A 118 -3.24 -14.43 18.08
N LYS A 119 -3.84 -14.07 19.22
CA LYS A 119 -3.84 -14.90 20.44
C LYS A 119 -4.62 -16.19 20.21
N ARG A 120 -4.13 -17.33 20.71
CA ARG A 120 -4.71 -18.66 20.46
C ARG A 120 -6.20 -18.73 20.86
N GLY A 121 -7.04 -19.25 19.97
CA GLY A 121 -8.48 -19.43 20.18
C GLY A 121 -9.21 -19.82 18.89
N LYS A 122 -10.54 -20.08 18.95
CA LYS A 122 -11.35 -20.40 17.75
C LYS A 122 -11.33 -19.24 16.74
N ALA A 123 -11.44 -17.99 17.20
CA ALA A 123 -11.35 -16.78 16.36
C ALA A 123 -9.99 -16.63 15.65
N ALA A 124 -8.90 -17.05 16.29
CA ALA A 124 -7.56 -17.02 15.69
C ALA A 124 -7.38 -17.99 14.53
N LYS A 125 -8.16 -19.09 14.49
CA LYS A 125 -8.16 -20.03 13.36
C LYS A 125 -8.87 -19.45 12.14
N LEU A 126 -9.85 -18.56 12.36
CA LEU A 126 -10.60 -17.91 11.29
C LEU A 126 -9.84 -16.72 10.69
N PHE A 127 -8.93 -16.11 11.45
CA PHE A 127 -8.19 -14.92 11.02
C PHE A 127 -7.40 -15.12 9.70
N PRO A 128 -6.55 -16.15 9.54
CA PRO A 128 -5.85 -16.38 8.27
C PRO A 128 -6.81 -16.69 7.11
N VAL A 129 -7.97 -17.27 7.40
CA VAL A 129 -9.00 -17.56 6.40
C VAL A 129 -9.57 -16.26 5.87
N PHE A 130 -10.03 -15.35 6.73
CA PHE A 130 -10.61 -14.08 6.29
C PHE A 130 -9.61 -13.21 5.53
N VAL A 131 -8.41 -13.04 6.07
CA VAL A 131 -7.38 -12.19 5.48
C VAL A 131 -6.87 -12.76 4.16
N SER A 132 -6.62 -14.08 4.07
CA SER A 132 -6.15 -14.70 2.83
C SER A 132 -7.25 -14.86 1.79
N LEU A 133 -8.47 -15.24 2.20
CA LEU A 133 -9.59 -15.43 1.28
C LEU A 133 -10.02 -14.13 0.64
N GLY A 134 -10.03 -13.01 1.38
CA GLY A 134 -10.32 -11.70 0.81
C GLY A 134 -9.33 -11.32 -0.30
N SER A 135 -8.03 -11.54 -0.04
CA SER A 135 -6.97 -11.38 -1.04
C SER A 135 -7.16 -12.28 -2.26
N ILE A 136 -7.44 -13.57 -2.06
CA ILE A 136 -7.64 -14.53 -3.15
C ILE A 136 -8.82 -14.12 -4.03
N ILE A 137 -9.95 -13.75 -3.41
CA ILE A 137 -11.15 -13.32 -4.14
C ILE A 137 -10.86 -12.05 -4.95
N LEU A 138 -10.20 -11.05 -4.35
CA LEU A 138 -9.82 -9.84 -5.08
C LEU A 138 -8.89 -10.15 -6.25
N ILE A 139 -7.86 -10.97 -6.05
CA ILE A 139 -6.92 -11.37 -7.11
C ILE A 139 -7.66 -12.10 -8.24
N LEU A 140 -8.58 -13.02 -7.91
CA LEU A 140 -9.41 -13.70 -8.90
C LEU A 140 -10.27 -12.70 -9.69
N GLY A 141 -10.88 -11.74 -9.00
CA GLY A 141 -11.62 -10.65 -9.64
C GLY A 141 -10.75 -9.83 -10.59
N ILE A 142 -9.55 -9.46 -10.17
CA ILE A 142 -8.57 -8.73 -10.99
C ILE A 142 -8.20 -9.56 -12.23
N VAL A 143 -7.89 -10.84 -12.06
CA VAL A 143 -7.56 -11.74 -13.18
C VAL A 143 -8.72 -11.81 -14.18
N VAL A 144 -9.95 -11.95 -13.70
CA VAL A 144 -11.14 -11.96 -14.57
C VAL A 144 -11.31 -10.63 -15.31
N GLN A 145 -11.14 -9.50 -14.62
CA GLN A 145 -11.20 -8.18 -15.24
C GLN A 145 -10.13 -7.98 -16.32
N VAL A 146 -8.90 -8.45 -16.07
CA VAL A 146 -7.79 -8.34 -17.02
C VAL A 146 -8.03 -9.19 -18.27
N LEU A 147 -8.47 -10.44 -18.09
CA LEU A 147 -8.58 -11.39 -19.19
C LEU A 147 -9.88 -11.23 -20.00
N TRP A 148 -10.99 -10.87 -19.34
CA TRP A 148 -12.32 -10.87 -19.96
C TRP A 148 -13.14 -9.60 -19.70
N GLY A 149 -12.64 -8.62 -18.94
CA GLY A 149 -13.40 -7.40 -18.62
C GLY A 149 -13.82 -6.59 -19.84
N ALA A 150 -13.06 -6.64 -20.94
CA ALA A 150 -13.41 -5.99 -22.21
C ALA A 150 -14.66 -6.59 -22.89
N LEU A 151 -15.05 -7.82 -22.52
CA LEU A 151 -16.28 -8.46 -23.01
C LEU A 151 -17.54 -7.96 -22.26
N GLY A 152 -17.38 -7.15 -21.21
CA GLY A 152 -18.48 -6.64 -20.39
C GLY A 152 -19.07 -7.70 -19.46
N GLU A 153 -20.39 -7.74 -19.36
CA GLU A 153 -21.09 -8.67 -18.48
C GLU A 153 -20.96 -10.14 -18.95
N PRO A 154 -20.81 -11.12 -18.03
CA PRO A 154 -20.90 -11.01 -16.56
C PRO A 154 -19.56 -10.71 -15.86
N PHE A 155 -18.48 -10.51 -16.60
CA PHE A 155 -17.12 -10.42 -16.06
C PHE A 155 -16.92 -9.16 -15.22
N THR A 156 -17.49 -8.03 -15.65
CA THR A 156 -17.50 -6.76 -14.91
C THR A 156 -18.23 -6.90 -13.58
N THR A 157 -19.43 -7.50 -13.55
CA THR A 157 -20.15 -7.77 -12.29
C THR A 157 -19.37 -8.71 -11.37
N PHE A 158 -18.75 -9.76 -11.92
CA PHE A 158 -17.93 -10.68 -11.12
C PHE A 158 -16.73 -9.96 -10.47
N TYR A 159 -16.04 -9.11 -11.22
CA TYR A 159 -14.93 -8.29 -10.71
C TYR A 159 -15.41 -7.36 -9.59
N VAL A 160 -16.47 -6.60 -9.82
CA VAL A 160 -17.02 -5.67 -8.82
C VAL A 160 -17.46 -6.41 -7.56
N GLY A 161 -18.14 -7.56 -7.71
CA GLY A 161 -18.54 -8.41 -6.59
C GLY A 161 -17.33 -8.95 -5.81
N SER A 162 -16.26 -9.31 -6.52
CA SER A 162 -15.00 -9.77 -5.92
C SER A 162 -14.30 -8.67 -5.12
N VAL A 163 -14.29 -7.42 -5.62
CA VAL A 163 -13.74 -6.26 -4.91
C VAL A 163 -14.47 -6.04 -3.58
N TYR A 164 -15.81 -5.96 -3.61
CA TYR A 164 -16.59 -5.72 -2.40
C TYR A 164 -16.52 -6.88 -1.40
N THR A 165 -16.56 -8.12 -1.89
CA THR A 165 -16.43 -9.30 -1.04
C THR A 165 -15.04 -9.38 -0.42
N GLY A 166 -13.99 -9.13 -1.20
CA GLY A 166 -12.61 -9.09 -0.73
C GLY A 166 -12.41 -8.03 0.36
N LEU A 167 -12.93 -6.82 0.13
CA LEU A 167 -12.90 -5.73 1.11
C LEU A 167 -13.65 -6.10 2.39
N ALA A 168 -14.86 -6.63 2.30
CA ALA A 168 -15.65 -7.01 3.47
C ALA A 168 -14.92 -8.05 4.33
N LEU A 169 -14.34 -9.08 3.70
CA LEU A 169 -13.56 -10.11 4.40
C LEU A 169 -12.29 -9.52 5.04
N ALA A 170 -11.61 -8.60 4.36
CA ALA A 170 -10.44 -7.91 4.91
C ALA A 170 -10.79 -7.05 6.12
N VAL A 171 -11.89 -6.29 6.08
CA VAL A 171 -12.38 -5.50 7.21
C VAL A 171 -12.71 -6.41 8.39
N VAL A 172 -13.39 -7.53 8.17
CA VAL A 172 -13.63 -8.53 9.22
C VAL A 172 -12.30 -9.05 9.78
N GLY A 173 -11.31 -9.34 8.93
CA GLY A 173 -9.97 -9.75 9.33
C GLY A 173 -9.27 -8.73 10.22
N ILE A 174 -9.30 -7.44 9.85
CA ILE A 174 -8.71 -6.33 10.60
C ILE A 174 -9.42 -6.16 11.96
N VAL A 175 -10.76 -6.20 11.98
CA VAL A 175 -11.55 -6.13 13.21
C VAL A 175 -11.24 -7.30 14.14
N LEU A 176 -11.14 -8.53 13.61
CA LEU A 176 -10.67 -9.67 14.40
C LEU A 176 -9.26 -9.43 14.91
N GLY A 177 -8.35 -8.92 14.09
CA GLY A 177 -7.01 -8.52 14.51
C GLY A 177 -7.02 -7.58 15.72
N LEU A 178 -7.86 -6.53 15.69
CA LEU A 178 -8.05 -5.60 16.81
C LEU A 178 -8.57 -6.30 18.08
N LEU A 179 -9.49 -7.25 17.94
CA LEU A 179 -10.16 -7.92 19.06
C LEU A 179 -9.30 -9.03 19.70
N VAL A 180 -8.60 -9.82 18.88
CA VAL A 180 -7.92 -11.05 19.33
C VAL A 180 -6.40 -11.00 19.15
N GLY A 181 -5.85 -10.00 18.46
CA GLY A 181 -4.42 -9.76 18.32
C GLY A 181 -3.86 -8.77 19.36
N ASP A 182 -2.76 -8.11 18.99
CA ASP A 182 -2.25 -6.95 19.71
C ASP A 182 -2.98 -5.67 19.26
N ALA A 183 -3.86 -5.14 20.10
CA ALA A 183 -4.70 -3.99 19.76
C ALA A 183 -3.89 -2.74 19.39
N LYS A 184 -2.66 -2.59 19.93
CA LYS A 184 -1.77 -1.46 19.58
C LYS A 184 -1.24 -1.60 18.16
N THR A 185 -0.77 -2.78 17.77
CA THR A 185 -0.33 -3.07 16.40
C THR A 185 -1.46 -2.86 15.40
N TRP A 186 -2.62 -3.46 15.66
CA TRP A 186 -3.76 -3.37 14.76
C TRP A 186 -4.33 -1.96 14.70
N GLY A 187 -4.40 -1.25 15.83
CA GLY A 187 -4.83 0.16 15.87
C GLY A 187 -3.87 1.09 15.13
N ALA A 188 -2.56 0.91 15.31
CA ALA A 188 -1.54 1.65 14.56
C ALA A 188 -1.64 1.38 13.05
N TYR A 189 -1.89 0.12 12.67
CA TYR A 189 -2.05 -0.25 11.26
C TYR A 189 -3.32 0.33 10.65
N THR A 190 -4.48 0.22 11.32
CA THR A 190 -5.74 0.80 10.84
C THR A 190 -5.65 2.32 10.70
N ALA A 191 -5.07 3.01 11.69
CA ALA A 191 -4.80 4.44 11.59
C ALA A 191 -3.84 4.75 10.44
N GLY A 192 -2.82 3.93 10.26
CA GLY A 192 -1.89 4.00 9.14
C GLY A 192 -2.59 3.95 7.80
N ILE A 193 -3.41 2.92 7.54
CA ILE A 193 -4.17 2.78 6.28
C ILE A 193 -5.02 4.01 5.98
N ILE A 194 -5.80 4.47 6.96
CA ILE A 194 -6.74 5.59 6.79
C ILE A 194 -5.98 6.90 6.53
N LEU A 195 -4.97 7.19 7.36
CA LEU A 195 -4.21 8.44 7.24
C LEU A 195 -3.37 8.48 5.98
N THR A 196 -2.77 7.35 5.58
CA THR A 196 -2.04 7.26 4.32
C THR A 196 -2.95 7.59 3.15
N ALA A 197 -4.09 6.89 3.01
CA ALA A 197 -4.98 7.07 1.87
C ALA A 197 -5.47 8.52 1.73
N LEU A 198 -5.77 9.18 2.85
CA LEU A 198 -6.18 10.58 2.85
C LEU A 198 -5.04 11.53 2.48
N LEU A 199 -3.87 11.39 3.11
CA LEU A 199 -2.76 12.31 2.91
C LEU A 199 -2.09 12.12 1.54
N SER A 200 -1.93 10.89 1.09
CA SER A 200 -1.46 10.57 -0.27
C SER A 200 -2.45 11.04 -1.31
N GLY A 201 -3.75 10.80 -1.11
CA GLY A 201 -4.80 11.26 -2.01
C GLY A 201 -4.84 12.78 -2.13
N ILE A 202 -4.76 13.52 -1.02
CA ILE A 202 -4.69 15.00 -1.03
C ILE A 202 -3.47 15.46 -1.83
N TRP A 203 -2.31 14.86 -1.57
CA TRP A 203 -1.08 15.24 -2.27
C TRP A 203 -1.13 14.88 -3.76
N GLY A 204 -1.50 13.65 -4.10
CA GLY A 204 -1.58 13.14 -5.47
C GLY A 204 -2.59 13.91 -6.31
N ALA A 205 -3.85 14.01 -5.85
CA ALA A 205 -4.89 14.76 -6.56
C ALA A 205 -4.59 16.27 -6.61
N GLY A 206 -4.06 16.82 -5.51
CA GLY A 206 -3.70 18.23 -5.41
C GLY A 206 -2.56 18.61 -6.34
N THR A 207 -1.51 17.80 -6.42
CA THR A 207 -0.37 18.06 -7.33
C THR A 207 -0.77 17.94 -8.79
N LEU A 208 -1.66 17.01 -9.15
CA LEU A 208 -2.16 16.91 -10.52
C LEU A 208 -3.06 18.07 -10.96
N THR A 209 -3.70 18.76 -10.01
CA THR A 209 -4.63 19.88 -10.29
C THR A 209 -4.01 21.26 -10.08
N VAL A 210 -3.01 21.39 -9.21
CA VAL A 210 -2.35 22.65 -8.89
C VAL A 210 -0.94 22.75 -9.50
N PHE A 211 -0.18 21.65 -9.47
CA PHE A 211 1.26 21.64 -9.78
C PHE A 211 1.64 20.88 -11.06
N ASN A 212 0.68 20.32 -11.81
CA ASN A 212 0.98 19.80 -13.14
C ASN A 212 1.38 20.97 -14.05
N PHE A 213 2.67 21.18 -14.26
CA PHE A 213 3.18 22.06 -15.30
C PHE A 213 2.79 21.50 -16.69
N PRO A 214 2.58 22.33 -17.72
CA PRO A 214 1.25 22.48 -18.31
C PRO A 214 0.81 21.42 -19.36
N PRO A 215 -0.52 21.21 -19.47
CA PRO A 215 -1.56 21.80 -18.62
C PRO A 215 -1.89 20.96 -17.36
N PRO A 216 -2.16 21.60 -16.21
CA PRO A 216 -2.74 20.93 -15.06
C PRO A 216 -4.11 20.35 -15.35
N LEU A 217 -4.48 19.32 -14.58
CA LEU A 217 -5.81 18.75 -14.68
C LEU A 217 -6.84 19.82 -14.30
N PRO A 218 -7.98 19.87 -15.01
CA PRO A 218 -9.08 20.75 -14.63
C PRO A 218 -9.46 20.56 -13.15
N ALA A 219 -9.77 21.66 -12.46
CA ALA A 219 -10.02 21.65 -11.02
C ALA A 219 -11.20 20.73 -10.64
N GLU A 220 -12.17 20.57 -11.54
CA GLU A 220 -13.29 19.65 -11.39
C GLU A 220 -12.87 18.17 -11.28
N LEU A 221 -11.68 17.81 -11.79
CA LEU A 221 -11.14 16.45 -11.67
C LEU A 221 -10.52 16.17 -10.29
N PHE A 222 -10.32 17.18 -9.43
CA PHE A 222 -9.77 16.97 -8.09
C PHE A 222 -10.59 15.92 -7.31
N TRP A 223 -11.91 16.10 -7.21
CA TRP A 223 -12.75 15.23 -6.39
C TRP A 223 -12.87 13.80 -6.93
N PRO A 224 -13.09 13.58 -8.24
CA PRO A 224 -13.04 12.23 -8.81
C PRO A 224 -11.69 11.53 -8.60
N VAL A 225 -10.57 12.23 -8.81
CA VAL A 225 -9.24 11.66 -8.63
C VAL A 225 -8.98 11.36 -7.16
N PHE A 226 -9.24 12.32 -6.27
CA PHE A 226 -9.07 12.16 -4.83
C PHE A 226 -9.90 10.99 -4.28
N THR A 227 -11.19 10.92 -4.62
CA THR A 227 -12.07 9.86 -4.11
C THR A 227 -11.68 8.49 -4.65
N GLY A 228 -11.37 8.38 -5.95
CA GLY A 228 -10.89 7.15 -6.55
C GLY A 228 -9.58 6.66 -5.92
N TRP A 229 -8.65 7.58 -5.66
CA TRP A 229 -7.37 7.29 -5.00
C TRP A 229 -7.56 6.78 -3.58
N VAL A 230 -8.29 7.53 -2.74
CA VAL A 230 -8.54 7.17 -1.34
C VAL A 230 -9.23 5.80 -1.25
N ILE A 231 -10.26 5.56 -2.06
CA ILE A 231 -10.98 4.29 -2.03
C ILE A 231 -10.07 3.15 -2.51
N GLY A 232 -9.30 3.37 -3.58
CA GLY A 232 -8.34 2.41 -4.11
C GLY A 232 -7.30 1.98 -3.09
N ASP A 233 -6.67 2.95 -2.43
CA ASP A 233 -5.68 2.70 -1.38
C ASP A 233 -6.30 1.94 -0.21
N LEU A 234 -7.48 2.36 0.26
CA LEU A 234 -8.17 1.65 1.34
C LEU A 234 -8.43 0.18 0.98
N ILE A 235 -8.82 -0.11 -0.26
CA ILE A 235 -9.03 -1.48 -0.74
C ILE A 235 -7.71 -2.24 -0.77
N VAL A 236 -6.69 -1.72 -1.47
CA VAL A 236 -5.43 -2.45 -1.65
C VAL A 236 -4.71 -2.66 -0.32
N LEU A 237 -4.64 -1.64 0.52
CA LEU A 237 -3.99 -1.74 1.82
C LEU A 237 -4.76 -2.69 2.75
N SER A 238 -6.08 -2.62 2.80
CA SER A 238 -6.86 -3.54 3.64
C SER A 238 -6.79 -4.97 3.13
N VAL A 239 -6.93 -5.19 1.82
CA VAL A 239 -7.11 -6.53 1.24
C VAL A 239 -5.79 -7.23 0.94
N LEU A 240 -4.81 -6.53 0.36
CA LEU A 240 -3.53 -7.11 -0.08
C LEU A 240 -2.39 -6.86 0.91
N SER A 241 -2.28 -5.65 1.48
CA SER A 241 -1.19 -5.38 2.45
C SER A 241 -1.36 -6.13 3.76
N THR A 242 -2.60 -6.30 4.26
CA THR A 242 -2.85 -7.03 5.51
C THR A 242 -2.30 -8.47 5.51
N PRO A 243 -2.59 -9.33 4.51
CA PRO A 243 -2.00 -10.67 4.45
C PRO A 243 -0.48 -10.64 4.34
N ILE A 244 0.07 -9.72 3.54
CA ILE A 244 1.53 -9.56 3.37
C ILE A 244 2.19 -9.22 4.72
N LEU A 245 1.64 -8.24 5.44
CA LEU A 245 2.10 -7.85 6.77
C LEU A 245 2.00 -9.01 7.76
N THR A 246 0.85 -9.66 7.82
CA THR A 246 0.61 -10.73 8.78
C THR A 246 1.50 -11.96 8.54
N ALA A 247 1.71 -12.35 7.29
CA ALA A 247 2.49 -13.52 6.92
C ALA A 247 4.01 -13.27 6.97
N LEU A 248 4.49 -12.11 6.50
CA LEU A 248 5.92 -11.89 6.29
C LEU A 248 6.61 -11.13 7.43
N THR A 249 5.87 -10.48 8.35
CA THR A 249 6.47 -9.79 9.50
C THR A 249 7.44 -10.69 10.31
N PRO A 250 7.11 -11.95 10.64
CA PRO A 250 8.04 -12.84 11.33
C PRO A 250 9.34 -13.10 10.54
N ILE A 251 9.26 -13.13 9.21
CA ILE A 251 10.42 -13.35 8.34
C ILE A 251 11.34 -12.14 8.39
N PHE A 252 10.82 -10.93 8.18
CA PHE A 252 11.61 -9.68 8.24
C PHE A 252 12.30 -9.49 9.60
N LYS A 253 11.63 -9.86 10.69
CA LYS A 253 12.23 -9.84 12.03
C LYS A 253 13.37 -10.86 12.20
N ARG A 254 13.22 -12.07 11.64
CA ARG A 254 14.23 -13.14 11.76
C ARG A 254 15.44 -12.93 10.87
N THR A 255 15.26 -12.35 9.68
CA THR A 255 16.36 -12.11 8.71
C THR A 255 17.18 -10.87 9.03
N GLY A 256 16.76 -10.07 10.02
CA GLY A 256 17.43 -8.83 10.39
C GLY A 256 17.23 -7.68 9.42
N LEU A 257 16.26 -7.80 8.51
CA LEU A 257 15.80 -6.72 7.63
C LEU A 257 14.90 -5.70 8.35
N TYR A 258 14.30 -6.08 9.48
CA TYR A 258 13.49 -5.15 10.27
C TYR A 258 14.36 -4.01 10.85
N VAL A 259 13.95 -2.77 10.60
CA VAL A 259 14.63 -1.54 11.02
C VAL A 259 13.80 -0.84 12.10
N GLU A 260 14.33 -0.76 13.33
CA GLU A 260 13.67 -0.03 14.43
C GLU A 260 13.69 1.49 14.22
N GLY A 261 14.83 2.01 13.71
CA GLY A 261 15.01 3.41 13.35
C GLY A 261 14.49 3.71 11.94
N TRP A 262 15.17 4.57 11.19
CA TRP A 262 14.76 4.93 9.81
C TRP A 262 15.53 4.23 8.70
N TRP A 263 16.78 3.85 8.98
CA TRP A 263 17.72 3.31 7.98
C TRP A 263 18.39 2.01 8.41
N SER A 264 18.59 1.82 9.71
CA SER A 264 19.23 0.67 10.34
C SER A 264 18.96 0.62 11.84
#